data_AF-A0AA38MKX7-F1
#
_entry.id   AF-A0AA38MKX7-F1
#
_cell.length_a   1.000
_cell.length_b   1.000
_cell.length_c   1.000
_cell.angle_alpha   90.00
_cell.angle_beta   90.00
_cell.angle_gamma   90.00
#
_symmetry.space_group_name_H-M   'P 1'
#
loop_
_entity.id
_entity.type
_entity.pdbx_description
1 polymer ?
#
loop_
_entity_poly.entity_id
_entity_poly.type
_entity_poly.pdbx_seq_one_letter_code
_entity_poly.pdbx_strand_id
1 'polypeptide(L)'
;MVVEEDQKKDLKVAPHLKEVHLHPKHFYKMNVQGAMAILNHDTTAAIKYYITKEKIGLEHLTTAWFLELVYKWYIIMSSRVTKHGLSKNNVTEFTDTTTFLEDFMKIIVNIHIVESGYWKPVQTGI
;
A
#
# COMPACT_ATOMS: atom_id res chain seq x y z
N MET A 1 5.08 11.38 12.94
CA MET A 1 4.85 10.63 11.68
C MET A 1 6.01 9.67 11.42
N VAL A 2 5.80 8.57 10.68
CA VAL A 2 6.86 7.56 10.40
C VAL A 2 8.11 8.17 9.78
N VAL A 3 7.96 9.11 8.84
CA VAL A 3 9.09 9.78 8.18
C VAL A 3 9.98 10.53 9.18
N GLU A 4 9.38 11.21 10.16
CA GLU A 4 10.10 11.98 11.18
C GLU A 4 10.89 11.06 12.12
N GLU A 5 10.30 9.93 12.51
CA GLU A 5 10.96 8.96 13.39
C GLU A 5 12.07 8.19 12.65
N ASP A 6 11.91 7.94 11.36
CA ASP A 6 12.90 7.22 10.56
C ASP A 6 14.09 8.10 10.15
N GLN A 7 13.90 9.42 10.01
CA GLN A 7 14.99 10.37 9.79
C GLN A 7 15.95 10.50 10.98
N LYS A 8 15.51 10.17 12.20
CA LYS A 8 16.32 10.24 13.42
C LYS A 8 17.33 9.09 13.55
N LYS A 9 17.29 8.11 12.67
CA LYS A 9 18.16 6.92 12.70
C LYS A 9 19.11 6.89 11.52
N ASP A 10 20.33 6.43 11.79
CA ASP A 10 21.31 6.15 10.74
C ASP A 10 20.88 4.96 9.87
N LEU A 11 20.27 3.93 10.51
CA LEU A 11 19.67 2.79 9.83
C LEU A 11 18.15 2.95 9.77
N LYS A 12 17.67 3.22 8.56
CA LYS A 12 16.26 3.49 8.24
C LYS A 12 15.47 2.20 8.07
N VAL A 13 14.29 2.16 8.67
CA VAL A 13 13.34 1.04 8.54
C VAL A 13 12.55 1.17 7.24
N ALA A 14 12.28 2.39 6.78
CA ALA A 14 11.63 2.68 5.50
C ALA A 14 12.56 3.53 4.60
N PRO A 15 13.65 2.96 4.07
CA PRO A 15 14.70 3.72 3.36
C PRO A 15 14.19 4.42 2.09
N HIS A 16 13.14 3.88 1.47
CA HIS A 16 12.50 4.44 0.29
C HIS A 16 11.55 5.59 0.61
N LEU A 17 11.06 5.71 1.84
CA LEU A 17 10.10 6.73 2.23
C LEU A 17 10.84 8.03 2.57
N LYS A 18 10.44 9.12 1.92
CA LYS A 18 11.01 10.46 2.08
C LYS A 18 9.89 11.48 2.15
N GLU A 19 10.19 12.63 2.73
CA GLU A 19 9.23 13.72 2.89
C GLU A 19 8.69 14.26 1.56
N VAL A 20 9.53 14.24 0.51
CA VAL A 20 9.13 14.58 -0.87
C VAL A 20 8.02 13.69 -1.42
N HIS A 21 7.84 12.47 -0.88
CA HIS A 21 6.76 11.57 -1.29
C HIS A 21 5.43 11.97 -0.64
N LEU A 22 5.45 12.45 0.61
CA LEU A 22 4.25 12.96 1.30
C LEU A 22 3.77 14.29 0.70
N HIS A 23 4.71 15.12 0.25
CA HIS A 23 4.44 16.42 -0.34
C HIS A 23 5.05 16.54 -1.75
N PRO A 24 4.47 15.84 -2.76
CA PRO A 24 5.04 15.80 -4.10
C PRO A 24 4.89 17.14 -4.82
N LYS A 25 6.02 17.65 -5.35
CA LYS A 25 6.02 18.82 -6.27
C LYS A 25 5.38 18.44 -7.62
N HIS A 26 5.01 19.43 -8.43
CA HIS A 26 4.25 19.25 -9.68
C HIS A 26 4.71 18.07 -10.56
N PHE A 27 6.01 17.94 -10.85
CA PHE A 27 6.53 16.85 -11.67
C PHE A 27 6.54 15.48 -10.96
N TYR A 28 6.76 15.47 -9.65
CA TYR A 28 6.80 14.23 -8.86
C TYR A 28 5.43 13.58 -8.69
N LYS A 29 4.34 14.33 -8.88
CA LYS A 29 2.96 13.79 -8.83
C LYS A 29 2.69 12.74 -9.92
N MET A 30 3.43 12.76 -11.03
CA MET A 30 3.29 11.79 -12.12
C MET A 30 4.22 10.58 -11.96
N ASN A 31 5.09 10.58 -10.94
CA ASN A 31 6.06 9.51 -10.75
C ASN A 31 5.45 8.35 -9.95
N VAL A 32 5.14 7.26 -10.63
CA VAL A 32 4.63 6.01 -10.02
C VAL A 32 5.59 5.48 -8.96
N GLN A 33 6.91 5.60 -9.14
CA GLN A 33 7.86 5.13 -8.14
C GLN A 33 7.74 5.91 -6.81
N GLY A 34 7.39 7.20 -6.88
CA GLY A 34 7.13 8.00 -5.69
C GLY A 34 5.89 7.52 -4.93
N ALA A 35 4.83 7.15 -5.64
CA ALA A 35 3.65 6.52 -5.04
C ALA A 35 3.99 5.15 -4.43
N MET A 36 4.78 4.34 -5.13
CA MET A 36 5.22 3.02 -4.66
C MET A 36 6.21 3.08 -3.48
N ALA A 37 6.85 4.22 -3.23
CA ALA A 37 7.61 4.41 -1.99
C ALA A 37 6.70 4.52 -0.75
N ILE A 38 5.46 5.00 -0.93
CA ILE A 38 4.45 5.07 0.12
C ILE A 38 3.70 3.75 0.21
N LEU A 39 3.19 3.27 -0.92
CA LEU A 39 2.40 2.04 -1.07
C LEU A 39 3.32 0.81 -1.13
N ASN A 40 4.16 0.63 -0.11
CA ASN A 40 5.16 -0.44 -0.03
C ASN A 40 4.98 -1.28 1.24
N HIS A 41 5.30 -2.56 1.16
CA HIS A 41 5.45 -3.44 2.31
C HIS A 41 6.44 -2.90 3.36
N ASP A 42 7.58 -2.35 2.95
CA ASP A 42 8.57 -1.78 3.88
C ASP A 42 7.97 -0.64 4.71
N THR A 43 7.15 0.20 4.08
CA THR A 43 6.45 1.31 4.74
C THR A 43 5.42 0.78 5.74
N THR A 44 4.67 -0.26 5.37
CA THR A 44 3.76 -0.96 6.31
C THR A 44 4.52 -1.54 7.51
N ALA A 45 5.63 -2.23 7.27
CA ALA A 45 6.45 -2.83 8.31
C ALA A 45 7.02 -1.76 9.24
N ALA A 46 7.46 -0.62 8.71
CA ALA A 46 7.93 0.52 9.49
C ALA A 46 6.82 1.10 10.37
N ILE A 47 5.60 1.27 9.85
CA ILE A 47 4.45 1.73 10.67
C ILE A 47 4.23 0.77 11.84
N LYS A 48 4.12 -0.54 11.56
CA LYS A 48 3.92 -1.55 12.62
C LYS A 48 5.07 -1.54 13.64
N TYR A 49 6.32 -1.43 13.17
CA TYR A 49 7.48 -1.33 14.04
C TYR A 49 7.41 -0.11 14.97
N TYR A 50 7.10 1.07 14.46
CA TYR A 50 7.03 2.28 15.29
C TYR A 50 5.84 2.28 16.26
N ILE A 51 4.75 1.58 15.93
CA ILE A 51 3.64 1.31 16.87
C ILE A 51 4.13 0.43 18.03
N THR A 52 4.85 -0.66 17.74
CA THR A 52 5.41 -1.53 18.80
C THR A 52 6.45 -0.84 19.68
N LYS A 53 7.03 0.27 19.22
CA LYS A 53 7.95 1.12 19.97
C LYS A 53 7.27 2.30 20.65
N GLU A 54 5.94 2.37 20.61
CA GLU A 54 5.12 3.44 21.19
C GLU A 54 5.51 4.84 20.69
N LYS A 55 6.07 4.94 19.48
CA LYS A 55 6.48 6.21 18.86
C LYS A 55 5.37 6.87 18.06
N ILE A 56 4.41 6.08 17.60
CA ILE A 56 3.24 6.53 16.87
C ILE A 56 2.00 5.80 17.42
N GLY A 57 0.83 6.39 17.27
CA GLY A 57 -0.40 5.84 17.84
C GLY A 57 -0.94 4.60 17.13
N LEU A 58 -1.78 3.85 17.85
CA LEU A 58 -2.40 2.60 17.36
C LEU A 58 -3.38 2.85 16.21
N GLU A 59 -3.93 4.06 16.09
CA GLU A 59 -4.79 4.49 14.99
C GLU A 59 -4.15 4.29 13.60
N HIS A 60 -2.81 4.27 13.54
CA HIS A 60 -2.08 4.04 12.30
C HIS A 60 -2.07 2.56 11.85
N LEU A 61 -2.55 1.61 12.67
CA LEU A 61 -2.70 0.20 12.26
C LEU A 61 -3.61 0.05 11.06
N THR A 62 -4.71 0.82 11.00
CA THR A 62 -5.64 0.80 9.86
C THR A 62 -4.95 1.28 8.58
N THR A 63 -4.09 2.30 8.68
CA THR A 63 -3.28 2.77 7.55
C THR A 63 -2.30 1.69 7.10
N ALA A 64 -1.57 1.05 8.03
CA ALA A 64 -0.67 -0.05 7.71
C ALA A 64 -1.39 -1.20 7.02
N TRP A 65 -2.58 -1.58 7.51
CA TRP A 65 -3.41 -2.59 6.89
C TRP A 65 -3.81 -2.22 5.46
N PHE A 66 -4.25 -0.98 5.23
CA PHE A 66 -4.64 -0.53 3.90
C PHE A 66 -3.47 -0.46 2.92
N LEU A 67 -2.30 0.01 3.35
CA LEU A 67 -1.10 0.03 2.52
C LEU A 67 -0.66 -1.37 2.10
N GLU A 68 -0.73 -2.35 3.01
CA GLU A 68 -0.45 -3.76 2.71
C GLU A 68 -1.42 -4.32 1.67
N LEU A 69 -2.71 -3.99 1.83
CA LEU A 69 -3.78 -4.41 0.93
C LEU A 69 -3.53 -3.90 -0.50
N VAL A 70 -3.23 -2.60 -0.63
CA VAL A 70 -2.93 -1.97 -1.93
C VAL A 70 -1.63 -2.50 -2.52
N TYR A 71 -0.59 -2.70 -1.71
CA TYR A 71 0.68 -3.25 -2.17
C TYR A 71 0.52 -4.67 -2.75
N LYS A 72 -0.22 -5.55 -2.04
CA LYS A 72 -0.48 -6.91 -2.52
C LYS A 72 -1.26 -6.90 -3.83
N TRP A 73 -2.29 -6.06 -3.96
CA TRP A 73 -3.01 -5.87 -5.22
C TRP A 73 -2.09 -5.40 -6.34
N TYR A 74 -1.25 -4.39 -6.09
CA TYR A 74 -0.31 -3.88 -7.08
C TYR A 74 0.67 -4.96 -7.57
N ILE A 75 1.23 -5.78 -6.68
CA ILE A 75 2.15 -6.86 -7.05
C ILE A 75 1.46 -7.90 -7.95
N ILE A 76 0.20 -8.26 -7.65
CA ILE A 76 -0.57 -9.19 -8.48
C ILE A 76 -0.84 -8.57 -9.86
N MET A 77 -1.34 -7.34 -9.90
CA MET A 77 -1.76 -6.67 -11.14
C MET A 77 -0.58 -6.27 -12.04
N SER A 78 0.59 -5.99 -11.46
CA SER A 78 1.80 -5.60 -12.21
C SER A 78 2.73 -6.77 -12.54
N SER A 79 2.42 -7.98 -12.07
CA SER A 79 3.25 -9.16 -12.34
C SER A 79 3.35 -9.46 -13.84
N ARG A 80 4.58 -9.64 -14.31
CA ARG A 80 4.89 -10.06 -15.68
C ARG A 80 5.30 -11.54 -15.77
N VAL A 81 5.34 -12.23 -14.64
CA VAL A 81 5.76 -13.63 -14.55
C VAL A 81 4.57 -14.51 -14.22
N THR A 82 4.45 -15.64 -14.93
CA THR A 82 3.40 -16.65 -14.70
C THR A 82 3.44 -17.31 -13.32
N LYS A 83 4.50 -17.05 -12.54
CA LYS A 83 4.70 -17.56 -11.19
C LYS A 83 3.91 -16.82 -10.10
N HIS A 84 3.23 -15.72 -10.41
CA HIS A 84 2.39 -15.05 -9.43
C HIS A 84 0.93 -15.33 -9.73
N GLY A 85 0.32 -16.17 -8.89
CA GLY A 85 -1.09 -16.09 -8.48
C GLY A 85 -2.18 -16.45 -9.49
N LEU A 86 -1.96 -16.33 -10.80
CA LEU A 86 -3.02 -16.52 -11.81
C LEU A 86 -2.80 -17.74 -12.71
N SER A 87 -1.74 -18.51 -12.47
CA SER A 87 -1.50 -19.75 -13.19
C SER A 87 -2.27 -20.90 -12.56
N LYS A 88 -2.93 -21.70 -13.39
CA LYS A 88 -3.61 -22.95 -12.96
C LYS A 88 -2.63 -24.08 -12.61
N ASN A 89 -1.32 -23.87 -12.77
CA ASN A 89 -0.30 -24.84 -12.36
C ASN A 89 -0.27 -25.06 -10.84
N ASN A 90 -0.73 -24.08 -10.07
CA ASN A 90 -0.87 -24.15 -8.63
C ASN A 90 -2.29 -23.71 -8.23
N VAL A 91 -3.18 -24.68 -8.05
CA VAL A 91 -4.61 -24.43 -7.79
C VAL A 91 -4.83 -23.69 -6.45
N THR A 92 -4.02 -23.98 -5.44
CA THR A 92 -4.09 -23.30 -4.14
C THR A 92 -3.77 -21.81 -4.30
N GLU A 93 -2.64 -21.50 -4.92
CA GLU A 93 -2.21 -20.11 -5.13
C GLU A 93 -3.17 -19.33 -6.04
N PHE A 94 -3.74 -20.00 -7.04
CA PHE A 94 -4.82 -19.46 -7.87
C PHE A 94 -6.06 -19.08 -7.04
N THR A 95 -6.48 -19.97 -6.15
CA THR A 95 -7.64 -19.76 -5.29
C THR A 95 -7.39 -18.62 -4.32
N ASP A 96 -6.26 -18.63 -3.61
CA ASP A 96 -5.91 -17.59 -2.63
C ASP A 96 -5.79 -16.20 -3.28
N THR A 97 -5.24 -16.13 -4.49
CA THR A 97 -5.11 -14.88 -5.25
C THR A 97 -6.48 -14.36 -5.68
N THR A 98 -7.34 -15.24 -6.22
CA THR A 98 -8.68 -14.85 -6.67
C THR A 98 -9.56 -14.40 -5.50
N THR A 99 -9.54 -15.13 -4.38
CA THR A 99 -10.24 -14.74 -3.15
C THR A 99 -9.75 -13.39 -2.63
N PHE A 100 -8.43 -13.16 -2.62
CA PHE A 100 -7.89 -11.86 -2.24
C PHE A 100 -8.38 -10.73 -3.17
N LEU A 101 -8.40 -10.93 -4.48
CA LEU A 101 -8.87 -9.92 -5.43
C LEU A 101 -10.36 -9.62 -5.25
N GLU A 102 -11.18 -10.63 -5.00
CA GLU A 102 -12.61 -10.45 -4.68
C GLU A 102 -12.83 -9.62 -3.42
N ASP A 103 -12.05 -9.88 -2.37
CA ASP A 103 -12.14 -9.11 -1.13
C ASP A 103 -11.59 -7.69 -1.29
N PHE A 104 -10.53 -7.51 -2.09
CA PHE A 104 -10.02 -6.21 -2.46
C PHE A 104 -11.08 -5.36 -3.18
N MET A 105 -11.77 -5.94 -4.17
CA MET A 105 -12.88 -5.26 -4.88
C MET A 105 -13.99 -4.84 -3.91
N LYS A 106 -14.41 -5.73 -3.00
CA LYS A 106 -15.42 -5.39 -1.99
C LYS A 106 -14.99 -4.20 -1.13
N ILE A 107 -13.72 -4.14 -0.73
CA ILE A 107 -13.21 -3.01 0.05
C ILE A 107 -13.29 -1.72 -0.77
N ILE A 108 -12.76 -1.70 -1.99
CA ILE A 108 -12.71 -0.50 -2.85
C ILE A 108 -14.12 0.03 -3.21
N VAL A 109 -15.08 -0.86 -3.38
CA VAL A 109 -16.49 -0.49 -3.60
C VAL A 109 -17.07 0.23 -2.37
N ASN A 110 -16.62 -0.11 -1.17
CA ASN A 110 -17.13 0.45 0.08
C ASN A 110 -16.28 1.59 0.65
N ILE A 111 -15.12 1.92 0.07
CA ILE A 111 -14.34 3.07 0.54
C ILE A 111 -14.95 4.38 0.07
N HIS A 112 -14.91 5.39 0.93
CA HIS A 112 -15.24 6.76 0.56
C HIS A 112 -13.95 7.54 0.28
N ILE A 113 -13.83 8.05 -0.94
CA ILE A 113 -12.75 8.96 -1.32
C ILE A 113 -13.30 10.38 -1.19
N VAL A 114 -12.68 11.19 -0.34
CA VAL A 114 -13.08 12.55 0.11
C VAL A 114 -14.42 12.62 0.87
N GLU A 115 -14.62 13.70 1.64
CA GLU A 115 -15.80 13.89 2.52
C GLU A 115 -17.13 13.77 1.78
N SER A 116 -17.18 14.14 0.50
CA SER A 116 -18.39 14.08 -0.31
C SER A 116 -18.91 12.67 -0.59
N GLY A 117 -18.09 11.63 -0.39
CA GLY A 117 -18.48 10.22 -0.59
C GLY A 117 -18.83 9.80 -2.03
N TYR A 118 -18.71 10.70 -3.01
CA TYR A 118 -19.02 10.39 -4.41
C TYR A 118 -18.08 9.33 -4.99
N TRP A 119 -18.68 8.37 -5.70
CA TRP A 119 -17.98 7.39 -6.51
C TRP A 119 -16.98 8.06 -7.47
N LYS A 120 -15.73 7.64 -7.42
CA LYS A 120 -14.65 8.19 -8.25
C LYS A 120 -14.31 7.26 -9.42
N PRO A 121 -13.87 7.80 -10.57
CA PRO A 121 -13.47 6.97 -11.71
C PRO A 121 -12.42 5.91 -11.35
N VAL A 122 -11.50 6.21 -10.42
CA VAL A 122 -10.50 5.23 -9.94
C VAL A 122 -11.13 3.99 -9.30
N GLN A 123 -12.28 4.12 -8.64
CA GLN A 123 -13.00 2.98 -8.06
C GLN A 123 -13.71 2.13 -9.11
N THR A 124 -13.99 2.68 -10.29
CA THR A 124 -14.55 1.93 -11.43
C THR A 124 -13.46 1.19 -12.21
N GLY A 125 -12.27 1.78 -12.27
CA GLY A 125 -11.14 1.23 -13.00
C GLY A 125 -10.40 0.12 -12.25
N ILE A 126 -10.58 0.07 -10.93
CA ILE A 126 -10.15 -1.05 -10.08
C ILE A 126 -11.22 -2.13 -10.14
#